data_AF-A0A233S0R3-F1
#
_entry.id   AF-A0A233S0R3-F1
#
_cell.length_a   1.000
_cell.length_b   1.000
_cell.length_c   1.000
_cell.angle_alpha   90.00
_cell.angle_beta   90.00
_cell.angle_gamma   90.00
#
_symmetry.space_group_name_H-M   'P 1'
#
loop_
_entity.id
_entity.type
_entity.pdbx_description
1 polymer ?
#
loop_
_entity_poly.entity_id
_entity_poly.type
_entity_poly.pdbx_seq_one_letter_code
_entity_poly.pdbx_strand_id
1 'polypeptide(L)' 'MTAQVIADDVEALAVSAALAEEFRAGAAERDAERRLPRAELDRLSASGLPADRVLPHHLTFQGPRSTH' A
#
# COMPACT_ATOMS: atom_id res chain seq x y z
N MET A 1 16.64 3.04 14.21
CA MET A 1 15.61 3.84 13.53
C MET A 1 14.34 3.70 14.34
N THR A 2 13.75 4.83 14.75
CA THR A 2 12.51 4.86 15.54
C THR A 2 11.32 4.72 14.58
N ALA A 3 10.57 3.62 14.68
CA ALA A 3 9.29 3.49 13.99
C ALA A 3 8.32 4.53 14.56
N GLN A 4 7.63 5.26 13.69
CA GLN A 4 6.61 6.22 14.11
C GLN A 4 5.36 5.43 14.52
N VAL A 5 4.70 5.80 15.62
CA VAL A 5 3.47 5.12 16.07
C VAL A 5 2.30 6.04 15.75
N ILE A 6 1.40 5.58 14.88
CA ILE A 6 0.18 6.30 14.53
C ILE A 6 -0.85 6.08 15.64
N ALA A 7 -1.38 7.17 16.19
CA ALA A 7 -2.25 7.13 17.37
C ALA A 7 -3.73 6.96 17.04
N ASP A 8 -4.17 7.43 15.86
CA ASP A 8 -5.57 7.42 15.46
C ASP A 8 -5.80 7.17 13.96
N ASP A 9 -7.06 6.92 13.59
CA ASP A 9 -7.47 6.62 12.22
C ASP A 9 -7.30 7.80 11.25
N VAL A 10 -7.42 9.04 11.74
CA VAL A 10 -7.30 10.25 10.90
C VAL A 10 -5.84 10.43 10.50
N GLU A 11 -4.92 10.27 11.44
CA GLU A 11 -3.49 10.25 11.20
C GLU A 11 -3.11 9.09 10.27
N ALA A 12 -3.69 7.90 10.47
CA ALA A 12 -3.47 6.75 9.58
C ALA A 12 -3.88 7.05 8.13
N LEU A 13 -5.05 7.68 7.93
CA LEU A 13 -5.52 8.06 6.61
C LEU A 13 -4.66 9.14 5.97
N ALA A 14 -4.22 10.14 6.74
CA ALA A 14 -3.35 11.21 6.26
C ALA A 14 -1.98 10.68 5.81
N VAL A 15 -1.35 9.82 6.64
CA VAL A 15 -0.08 9.17 6.30
C VAL A 15 -0.22 8.25 5.09
N SER A 16 -1.31 7.49 5.02
CA SER A 16 -1.61 6.62 3.86
C SER A 16 -1.75 7.42 2.57
N ALA A 17 -2.47 8.55 2.60
CA ALA A 17 -2.65 9.42 1.45
C ALA A 17 -1.31 10.02 0.98
N ALA A 18 -0.49 10.51 1.92
CA ALA A 18 0.83 11.07 1.61
C ALA A 18 1.77 10.03 0.95
N LEU A 19 1.82 8.81 1.48
CA LEU A 19 2.61 7.72 0.89
C LEU A 19 2.08 7.29 -0.48
N ALA A 20 0.75 7.26 -0.66
CA ALA A 20 0.15 6.91 -1.95
C ALA A 20 0.50 7.94 -3.04
N GLU A 21 0.50 9.24 -2.72
CA GLU A 21 0.97 10.29 -3.62
C GLU A 21 2.43 10.07 -4.03
N GLU A 22 3.29 9.81 -3.04
CA GLU A 22 4.72 9.60 -3.27
C GLU A 22 4.99 8.34 -4.11
N PHE A 23 4.33 7.23 -3.78
CA PHE A 23 4.56 5.95 -4.46
C PHE A 23 3.98 5.92 -5.87
N ARG A 24 2.95 6.72 -6.16
CA ARG A 24 2.40 6.81 -7.52
C ARG A 24 3.46 7.26 -8.52
N ALA A 25 4.36 8.15 -8.11
CA ALA A 25 5.50 8.52 -8.93
C ALA A 25 6.39 7.29 -9.19
N GLY A 26 6.56 6.96 -10.46
CA GLY A 26 7.36 5.80 -10.89
C GLY A 26 6.70 4.43 -10.66
N ALA A 27 5.45 4.36 -10.18
CA ALA A 27 4.74 3.08 -10.03
C ALA A 27 4.58 2.36 -11.37
N ALA A 28 4.17 3.09 -12.41
CA ALA A 28 3.96 2.53 -13.75
C ALA A 28 5.27 2.02 -14.38
N GLU A 29 6.38 2.73 -14.16
CA GLU A 29 7.70 2.32 -14.65
C GLU A 29 8.20 1.07 -13.90
N ARG A 30 8.09 1.04 -12.57
CA ARG A 30 8.44 -0.14 -11.76
C ARG A 30 7.63 -1.36 -12.16
N ASP A 31 6.33 -1.18 -12.40
CA ASP A 31 5.45 -2.26 -12.84
C ASP A 31 5.83 -2.78 -14.23
N ALA A 32 6.07 -1.87 -15.20
CA ALA A 32 6.51 -2.22 -16.55
C ALA A 32 7.85 -2.98 -16.56
N GLU A 33 8.79 -2.58 -15.69
CA GLU A 33 10.10 -3.23 -15.55
C GLU A 33 10.09 -4.47 -14.65
N ARG A 34 8.95 -4.79 -14.00
CA ARG A 34 8.85 -5.79 -12.91
C ARG A 34 9.89 -5.58 -11.82
N ARG A 35 10.15 -4.31 -11.48
CA ARG A 35 11.13 -3.89 -10.49
C ARG A 35 10.49 -3.87 -9.10
N LEU A 36 11.01 -4.69 -8.18
CA LEU A 36 10.53 -4.74 -6.79
C LEU A 36 10.81 -3.41 -6.06
N PRO A 37 9.79 -2.81 -5.40
CA PRO A 37 9.86 -1.47 -4.81
C PRO A 37 10.41 -1.49 -3.38
N ARG A 38 11.69 -1.84 -3.21
CA ARG A 38 12.32 -1.95 -1.87
C ARG A 38 12.32 -0.64 -1.08
N ALA A 39 12.64 0.48 -1.73
CA ALA A 39 12.73 1.77 -1.06
C ALA A 39 11.35 2.23 -0.53
N GLU A 40 10.29 1.96 -1.29
CA GLU A 40 8.92 2.26 -0.91
C GLU A 40 8.44 1.34 0.23
N LEU A 41 8.82 0.05 0.21
CA LEU A 41 8.55 -0.89 1.29
C LEU A 41 9.26 -0.52 2.60
N ASP A 42 10.50 -0.04 2.52
CA ASP A 42 11.25 0.45 3.69
C ASP A 42 10.56 1.68 4.30
N ARG A 43 10.10 2.62 3.46
CA ARG A 43 9.33 3.79 3.91
C ARG A 43 7.97 3.42 4.50
N LEU A 44 7.26 2.48 3.86
CA LEU A 44 5.99 1.95 4.38
C LEU A 44 6.20 1.27 5.74
N SER A 45 7.29 0.53 5.91
CA SER A 45 7.61 -0.14 7.17
C SER A 45 8.00 0.87 8.28
N ALA A 46 8.59 2.00 7.91
CA ALA A 46 8.95 3.06 8.85
C ALA A 46 7.77 3.97 9.25
N SER A 47 6.68 3.99 8.47
CA SER A 47 5.56 4.92 8.67
C SER A 47 4.64 4.58 9.85
N GLY A 48 4.74 3.36 10.38
CA GLY A 48 3.88 2.92 11.48
C GLY A 48 2.46 2.53 11.08
N LEU A 49 2.17 2.48 9.78
CA LEU A 49 0.87 2.01 9.30
C LEU A 49 0.67 0.53 9.63
N PRO A 50 -0.48 0.16 10.21
CA PRO A 50 -0.77 -1.24 10.51
C PRO A 50 -0.95 -2.03 9.20
N ALA A 51 -0.37 -3.24 9.16
CA ALA A 51 -0.31 -4.09 7.97
C ALA A 51 -1.65 -4.79 7.62
N ASP A 52 -2.69 -4.58 8.43
CA ASP A 52 -4.00 -5.22 8.31
C ASP A 52 -4.87 -4.65 7.17
N ARG A 53 -4.55 -3.46 6.64
CA ARG A 53 -5.36 -2.79 5.59
C ARG A 53 -5.03 -3.22 4.15
N VAL A 54 -4.15 -4.20 3.94
CA VAL A 54 -3.91 -4.77 2.61
C VAL A 54 -4.98 -5.81 2.32
N LEU A 55 -6.02 -5.43 1.58
CA LEU A 55 -6.96 -6.40 1.01
C LEU A 55 -6.21 -7.28 0.01
N PRO A 56 -6.16 -8.60 0.20
CA PRO A 56 -5.57 -9.50 -0.77
C PRO A 56 -6.33 -9.41 -2.10
N HIS A 57 -5.60 -9.32 -3.22
CA HIS A 57 -6.21 -9.26 -4.56
C HIS A 57 -7.10 -10.49 -4.88
N HIS A 58 -6.94 -11.60 -4.14
CA HIS A 58 -7.75 -12.81 -4.29
C HIS A 58 -9.09 -12.74 -3.56
N LEU A 59 -9.29 -11.78 -2.63
CA LEU A 59 -10.57 -11.57 -1.94
C LEU A 59 -11.48 -10.59 -2.66
N THR A 60 -10.94 -9.79 -3.59
CA THR A 60 -11.73 -8.84 -4.42
C THR A 60 -12.15 -9.43 -5.77
N PHE A 61 -11.50 -10.52 -6.22
CA PHE A 61 -11.87 -11.22 -7.44
C PHE A 61 -13.00 -12.22 -7.16
N GLN A 62 -14.26 -11.77 -7.21
CA GLN A 62 -15.34 -12.69 -7.51
C GLN A 62 -15.20 -13.07 -8.98
N GLY A 63 -14.83 -14.33 -9.26
CA GLY A 63 -14.73 -14.86 -10.62
C GLY A 63 -16.00 -14.61 -11.43
N PRO A 64 -15.97 -14.83 -12.75
CA PRO A 64 -17.11 -14.54 -13.62
C PRO A 64 -18.36 -15.19 -13.04
N ARG A 65 -19.36 -14.37 -12.66
CA ARG A 65 -20.66 -14.85 -12.20
C ARG A 65 -21.27 -15.65 -13.35
N SER A 66 -21.10 -16.97 -13.34
CA SER A 66 -21.79 -17.87 -14.26
C SER A 66 -23.28 -17.75 -14.00
N THR A 67 -23.94 -16.94 -14.81
CA THR A 67 -25.40 -16.95 -14.96
C THR A 67 -25.79 -18.32 -15.49
N HIS A 68 -26.31 -19.18 -14.61
CA HIS A 68 -27.19 -20.29 -14.99
C HIS A 68 -28.61 -19.75 -15.05
#